data_AF-G2FRS9-F1
#
_entry.id   AF-G2FRS9-F1
#
_cell.length_a   1.000
_cell.length_b   1.000
_cell.length_c   1.000
_cell.angle_alpha   90.00
_cell.angle_beta   90.00
_cell.angle_gamma   90.00
#
_symmetry.space_group_name_H-M   'P 1'
#
loop_
_entity.id
_entity.type
_entity.pdbx_description
1 polymer ?
#
loop_
_entity_poly.entity_id
_entity_poly.type
_entity_poly.pdbx_seq_one_letter_code
_entity_poly.pdbx_strand_id
1 'polypeptide(L)'
;MPETTSSLNDQDIVNDMLKDSKFSIHSITVALGESTSSQYREKLVSLMNSCIDEHFKLSDFAIQKNWYQPNLPLDQQLQQVSNPTPV
;
A
#
# COMPACT_ATOMS: atom_id res chain seq x y z
N MET A 1 36.66 -18.09 0.47
CA MET A 1 35.36 -17.71 -0.09
C MET A 1 34.98 -16.38 0.53
N PRO A 2 34.65 -15.33 -0.23
CA PRO A 2 34.17 -14.10 0.37
C PRO A 2 32.66 -14.22 0.61
N GLU A 3 32.27 -14.15 1.88
CA GLU A 3 30.88 -14.02 2.34
C GLU A 3 30.38 -12.63 1.93
N THR A 4 29.60 -12.53 0.85
CA THR A 4 28.92 -11.29 0.48
C THR A 4 27.71 -11.11 1.39
N THR A 5 27.91 -10.53 2.57
CA THR A 5 26.79 -9.97 3.33
C THR A 5 26.29 -8.74 2.57
N SER A 6 25.30 -8.93 1.70
CA SER A 6 24.58 -7.82 1.08
C SER A 6 23.89 -7.06 2.21
N SER A 7 24.48 -5.92 2.62
CA SER A 7 23.86 -5.06 3.62
C SER A 7 22.54 -4.55 3.05
N LEU A 8 21.44 -4.87 3.73
CA LEU A 8 20.12 -4.32 3.41
C LEU A 8 20.20 -2.81 3.49
N ASN A 9 19.89 -2.12 2.40
CA ASN A 9 19.87 -0.66 2.38
C ASN A 9 18.45 -0.13 2.66
N ASP A 10 18.32 1.15 2.96
CA ASP A 10 17.04 1.77 3.28
C ASP A 10 15.98 1.61 2.17
N GLN A 11 16.41 1.59 0.89
CA GLN A 11 15.51 1.38 -0.24
C GLN A 11 14.95 -0.04 -0.25
N ASP A 12 15.77 -1.05 0.06
CA ASP A 12 15.31 -2.44 0.19
C ASP A 12 14.28 -2.58 1.32
N ILE A 13 14.54 -1.94 2.47
CA ILE A 13 13.62 -1.92 3.62
C ILE A 13 12.29 -1.27 3.22
N VAL A 14 12.32 -0.09 2.60
CA VAL A 14 11.10 0.63 2.19
C VAL A 14 10.31 -0.16 1.15
N ASN A 15 10.98 -0.79 0.20
CA ASN A 15 10.31 -1.60 -0.81
C ASN A 15 9.65 -2.84 -0.20
N ASP A 16 10.26 -3.44 0.83
CA ASP A 16 9.66 -4.55 1.56
C ASP A 16 8.44 -4.09 2.36
N MET A 17 8.57 -2.99 3.11
CA MET A 17 7.44 -2.37 3.83
C MET A 17 6.28 -1.99 2.90
N LEU A 18 6.57 -1.51 1.68
CA LEU A 18 5.53 -1.22 0.68
C LEU A 18 4.80 -2.47 0.22
N LYS A 19 5.49 -3.62 0.12
CA LYS A 19 4.84 -4.91 -0.21
C LYS A 19 3.96 -5.39 0.94
N ASP A 20 4.49 -5.37 2.16
CA ASP A 20 3.75 -5.80 3.36
C ASP A 20 2.51 -4.96 3.63
N SER A 21 2.62 -3.65 3.40
CA SER A 21 1.49 -2.73 3.51
C SER A 21 0.38 -3.05 2.49
N LYS A 22 0.72 -3.37 1.24
CA LYS A 22 -0.26 -3.83 0.22
C LYS A 22 -0.91 -5.15 0.61
N PHE A 23 -0.12 -6.08 1.14
CA PHE A 23 -0.64 -7.37 1.62
C PHE A 23 -1.63 -7.16 2.77
N SER A 24 -1.31 -6.28 3.73
CA SER A 24 -2.19 -5.95 4.85
C SER A 24 -3.53 -5.36 4.39
N ILE A 25 -3.51 -4.40 3.45
CA ILE A 25 -4.73 -3.85 2.82
C ILE A 25 -5.55 -4.97 2.16
N HIS A 26 -4.93 -5.87 1.42
CA HIS A 26 -5.62 -7.00 0.80
C HIS A 26 -6.27 -7.92 1.84
N SER A 27 -5.52 -8.33 2.86
CA SER A 27 -6.03 -9.22 3.92
C SER A 27 -7.19 -8.61 4.70
N ILE A 28 -7.13 -7.31 5.04
CA ILE A 28 -8.22 -6.63 5.73
C ILE A 28 -9.46 -6.53 4.83
N THR A 29 -9.28 -6.36 3.51
CA THR A 29 -10.39 -6.31 2.55
C THR A 29 -11.15 -7.63 2.53
N VAL A 30 -10.43 -8.77 2.50
CA VAL A 30 -11.04 -10.10 2.58
C VAL A 30 -11.78 -10.25 3.92
N ALA A 31 -11.14 -9.91 5.03
CA ALA A 31 -11.75 -9.99 6.36
C ALA A 31 -13.01 -9.12 6.50
N LEU A 32 -13.05 -7.95 5.86
CA LEU A 32 -14.24 -7.09 5.79
C LEU A 32 -15.39 -7.79 5.08
N GLY A 33 -15.13 -8.43 3.93
CA GLY A 33 -16.11 -9.18 3.17
C GLY A 33 -16.68 -10.39 3.92
N GLU A 34 -15.85 -11.03 4.75
CA GLU A 34 -16.24 -12.20 5.56
C GLU A 34 -16.80 -11.82 6.93
N SER A 35 -16.79 -10.53 7.30
CA SER A 35 -17.26 -10.08 8.62
C SER A 35 -18.77 -10.29 8.80
N THR A 36 -19.14 -11.05 9.83
CA THR A 36 -20.55 -11.33 10.19
C THR A 36 -21.10 -10.41 11.28
N SER A 37 -20.23 -9.71 12.01
CA SER A 37 -20.59 -8.78 13.09
C SER A 37 -20.34 -7.33 12.69
N SER A 38 -21.32 -6.45 12.91
CA SER A 38 -21.21 -5.01 12.64
C SER A 38 -20.08 -4.36 13.45
N GLN A 39 -19.95 -4.71 14.73
CA GLN A 39 -18.91 -4.18 15.61
C GLN A 39 -17.51 -4.60 15.17
N TYR A 40 -17.36 -5.84 14.67
CA TYR A 40 -16.09 -6.30 14.12
C TYR A 40 -15.77 -5.59 12.80
N ARG A 41 -16.77 -5.43 11.94
CA ARG A 41 -16.65 -4.69 10.68
C ARG A 41 -16.20 -3.25 10.90
N GLU A 42 -16.78 -2.55 11.87
CA GLU A 42 -16.39 -1.17 12.22
C GLU A 42 -14.91 -1.07 12.59
N LYS A 43 -14.40 -2.03 13.37
CA LYS A 43 -12.98 -2.08 13.72
C LYS A 43 -12.09 -2.34 12.50
N LEU A 44 -12.49 -3.25 11.62
CA LEU A 44 -11.76 -3.53 10.39
C LEU A 44 -11.76 -2.32 9.44
N VAL A 45 -12.84 -1.55 9.37
CA VAL A 45 -12.88 -0.30 8.58
C VAL A 45 -11.89 0.72 9.14
N SER A 46 -11.84 0.90 10.47
CA SER A 46 -10.86 1.78 11.09
C SER A 46 -9.42 1.34 10.82
N LEU A 47 -9.17 0.03 10.87
CA LEU A 47 -7.86 -0.54 10.57
C LEU A 47 -7.48 -0.35 9.10
N MET A 48 -8.43 -0.59 8.18
CA MET A 48 -8.24 -0.38 6.75
C MET A 48 -7.83 1.06 6.46
N ASN A 49 -8.56 2.04 6.99
CA ASN A 49 -8.26 3.45 6.79
C ASN A 49 -6.84 3.80 7.29
N SER A 50 -6.45 3.26 8.45
CA SER A 50 -5.10 3.47 8.99
C SER A 50 -4.03 2.87 8.08
N CYS A 51 -4.21 1.64 7.58
CA CYS A 51 -3.27 1.01 6.66
C CYS A 51 -3.15 1.76 5.33
N ILE A 52 -4.25 2.32 4.80
CA ILE A 52 -4.23 3.14 3.58
C ILE A 52 -3.46 4.43 3.82
N ASP A 53 -3.72 5.13 4.93
CA ASP A 53 -3.02 6.37 5.28
C ASP A 53 -1.51 6.14 5.47
N GLU A 54 -1.13 5.05 6.13
CA GLU A 54 0.27 4.65 6.31
C GLU A 54 0.93 4.27 4.98
N HIS A 55 0.24 3.51 4.13
CA HIS A 55 0.71 3.15 2.79
C HIS A 55 0.99 4.39 1.95
N PHE A 56 0.10 5.38 2.01
CA PHE A 56 0.22 6.63 1.28
C PHE A 56 1.46 7.41 1.73
N LYS A 57 1.64 7.60 3.04
CA LYS A 57 2.83 8.27 3.59
C LYS A 57 4.14 7.59 3.21
N LEU A 58 4.17 6.25 3.28
CA LEU A 58 5.35 5.47 2.89
C LEU A 58 5.64 5.57 1.39
N SER A 59 4.59 5.54 0.56
CA SER A 59 4.70 5.69 -0.89
C SER A 59 5.21 7.07 -1.27
N ASP A 60 4.67 8.13 -0.68
CA ASP A 60 5.14 9.51 -0.88
C ASP A 60 6.60 9.67 -0.50
N PHE A 61 7.01 9.11 0.64
CA PHE A 61 8.41 9.10 1.05
C PHE A 61 9.30 8.39 0.02
N ALA A 62 8.89 7.21 -0.43
CA ALA A 62 9.64 6.44 -1.42
C ALA A 62 9.72 7.17 -2.78
N ILE A 63 8.66 7.87 -3.19
CA ILE A 63 8.63 8.69 -4.41
C ILE A 63 9.60 9.87 -4.29
N GLN A 64 9.58 10.60 -3.17
CA GLN A 64 10.49 11.72 -2.92
C GLN A 64 11.97 11.30 -2.94
N LYS A 65 12.25 10.06 -2.54
CA LYS A 65 13.59 9.45 -2.59
C LYS A 65 13.94 8.82 -3.95
N ASN A 66 13.02 8.84 -4.92
CA ASN A 66 13.14 8.15 -6.20
C ASN A 66 13.36 6.63 -6.06
N TRP A 67 12.81 6.04 -5.00
CA TRP A 67 12.85 4.60 -4.70
C TRP A 67 11.62 3.86 -5.20
N TYR A 68 10.50 4.58 -5.38
CA TYR A 68 9.26 4.06 -5.93
C TYR A 68 8.77 4.97 -7.06
N GLN A 69 8.36 4.37 -8.18
CA GLN A 69 7.72 5.07 -9.27
C GLN A 69 6.26 4.60 -9.39
N PRO A 70 5.27 5.51 -9.26
CA PRO A 70 3.89 5.15 -9.49
C PRO A 70 3.68 4.79 -10.97
N ASN A 71 2.78 3.83 -11.23
CA ASN A 71 2.51 3.34 -12.59
C ASN A 71 2.05 4.44 -13.56
N LEU A 72 1.44 5.50 -13.03
CA LEU A 72 0.92 6.62 -13.80
C LEU A 72 1.30 7.93 -13.10
N PRO A 73 1.60 8.99 -13.86
CA PRO A 73 1.68 10.35 -13.34
C PRO A 73 0.37 10.77 -12.66
N LEU A 74 0.45 11.65 -11.65
CA LEU A 74 -0.70 12.12 -10.87
C LEU A 74 -1.87 12.59 -11.75
N ASP A 75 -1.60 13.42 -12.76
CA ASP A 75 -2.63 13.94 -13.66
C ASP A 75 -3.38 12.82 -14.41
N GLN A 76 -2.71 11.72 -14.72
CA GLN A 76 -3.32 10.56 -15.37
C GLN A 76 -4.11 9.71 -14.37
N GLN A 77 -3.67 9.62 -13.11
CA GLN A 77 -4.42 8.93 -12.05
C GLN A 77 -5.76 9.63 -11.78
N LEU A 78 -5.78 10.96 -11.74
CA LEU A 78 -7.00 11.75 -11.52
C LEU A 78 -8.02 11.59 -12.67
N GLN A 79 -7.54 11.45 -13.91
CA GLN A 79 -8.41 11.21 -15.07
C GLN A 79 -9.13 9.85 -14.99
N GLN A 80 -8.50 8.81 -14.42
CA GLN A 80 -9.12 7.48 -14.26
C GLN A 80 -10.29 7.48 -13.26
N VAL A 81 -10.20 8.29 -12.20
CA VAL A 81 -11.31 8.42 -11.22
C VAL A 81 -12.49 9.18 -11.82
N SER A 82 -12.21 10.13 -12.70
CA SER A 82 -13.21 11.03 -13.31
C SER A 82 -14.00 10.38 -14.45
N ASN A 83 -13.50 9.27 -14.99
CA ASN A 83 -14.08 8.61 -16.16
C ASN A 83 -14.06 7.09 -15.92
N PRO A 84 -15.03 6.54 -15.16
CA PRO A 84 -15.09 5.10 -14.95
C PRO A 84 -15.27 4.44 -16.31
N THR A 85 -14.28 3.67 -16.74
CA THR A 85 -14.35 2.85 -17.94
C THR A 85 -15.62 1.99 -17.85
N PRO A 86 -16.49 1.96 -18.88
CA PRO A 86 -17.62 1.05 -18.88
C PRO A 86 -17.07 -0.37 -18.80
N VAL A 87 -17.47 -1.12 -17.77
CA VAL A 87 -17.29 -2.58 -17.68
C VAL A 87 -18.24 -3.30 -18.62
#